data_AF-A0A0N0DBF8-F1
#
_entry.id   AF-A0A0N0DBF8-F1
#
_cell.length_a   1.000
_cell.length_b   1.000
_cell.length_c   1.000
_cell.angle_alpha   90.00
_cell.angle_beta   90.00
_cell.angle_gamma   90.00
#
_symmetry.space_group_name_H-M   'P 1'
#
loop_
_entity.id
_entity.type
_entity.pdbx_description
1 polymer ?
#
loop_
_entity_poly.entity_id
_entity_poly.type
_entity_poly.pdbx_seq_one_letter_code
_entity_poly.pdbx_strand_id
1 'polypeptide(L)'
;MQSSIDESLSEIVRDYKLETRYEGNLTVHLHNDPDTPPSAPQRRERWKKVRTIGQGGQSEVVLETCVDGGRHFTERAVKKIRLQADSKKRYESELGAIVKFSHDRYSKYFMKSLGWFASSTKLYMVMEYFPAGDLHSYVGKHQGLPEEDCRQITCQLLSAIAAMHTEGFAHRDIKPQPPTS
;
A
#
# COMPACT_ATOMS: atom_id res chain seq x y z
N MET A 1 -20.03 -4.50 15.11
CA MET A 1 -20.52 -3.69 13.98
C MET A 1 -19.38 -3.54 12.95
N GLN A 2 -19.00 -4.64 12.30
CA GLN A 2 -17.84 -4.76 11.40
C GLN A 2 -18.26 -4.97 9.91
N SER A 3 -19.57 -4.98 9.63
CA SER A 3 -20.15 -5.55 8.40
C SER A 3 -20.20 -4.60 7.20
N SER A 4 -20.11 -3.28 7.38
CA SER A 4 -20.50 -2.36 6.31
C SER A 4 -19.45 -2.09 5.23
N ILE A 5 -18.18 -2.48 5.43
CA ILE A 5 -17.11 -2.27 4.43
C ILE A 5 -16.94 -3.51 3.54
N ASP A 6 -17.25 -4.71 4.05
CA ASP A 6 -16.90 -5.96 3.39
C ASP A 6 -17.79 -6.27 2.17
N GLU A 7 -19.09 -6.00 2.28
CA GLU A 7 -20.10 -6.47 1.31
C GLU A 7 -20.01 -5.83 -0.08
N SER A 8 -19.41 -4.63 -0.20
CA SER A 8 -19.28 -3.91 -1.48
C SER A 8 -17.96 -4.09 -2.20
N LEU A 9 -16.98 -4.80 -1.60
CA LEU A 9 -15.67 -5.02 -2.21
C LEU A 9 -15.69 -6.20 -3.18
N SER A 10 -14.93 -6.08 -4.27
CA SER A 10 -14.69 -7.22 -5.18
C SER A 10 -13.95 -8.34 -4.46
N GLU A 11 -14.15 -9.58 -4.92
CA GLU A 11 -13.52 -10.78 -4.32
C GLU A 11 -12.00 -10.63 -4.22
N ILE A 12 -11.34 -10.18 -5.29
CA ILE A 12 -9.89 -9.95 -5.30
C ILE A 12 -9.44 -8.97 -4.21
N VAL A 13 -10.25 -7.96 -3.89
CA VAL A 13 -9.92 -7.03 -2.81
C VAL A 13 -10.11 -7.69 -1.45
N ARG A 14 -11.17 -8.49 -1.27
CA ARG A 14 -11.39 -9.24 -0.02
C ARG A 14 -10.27 -10.23 0.26
N ASP A 15 -9.75 -10.89 -0.77
CA ASP A 15 -8.66 -11.88 -0.62
C ASP A 15 -7.35 -11.24 -0.11
N TYR A 16 -7.15 -9.95 -0.37
CA TYR A 16 -6.00 -9.18 0.11
C TYR A 16 -6.21 -8.60 1.52
N LYS A 17 -7.34 -8.90 2.18
CA LYS A 17 -7.64 -8.41 3.53
C LYS A 17 -6.86 -9.20 4.58
N LEU A 18 -6.08 -8.50 5.38
CA LEU A 18 -5.26 -9.06 6.44
C LEU A 18 -6.07 -9.18 7.74
N GLU A 19 -6.20 -10.40 8.26
CA GLU A 19 -6.70 -10.59 9.62
C GLU A 19 -5.67 -9.99 10.59
N THR A 20 -6.10 -9.00 11.38
CA THR A 20 -5.17 -8.15 12.15
C THR A 20 -5.59 -8.01 13.61
N ARG A 21 -4.62 -8.14 14.51
CA ARG A 21 -4.75 -7.87 15.95
C ARG A 21 -3.63 -6.93 16.40
N TYR A 22 -3.82 -6.28 17.55
CA TYR A 22 -2.80 -5.45 18.17
C TYR A 22 -2.31 -6.10 19.46
N GLU A 23 -1.00 -6.27 19.58
CA GLU A 23 -0.32 -6.76 20.79
C GLU A 23 0.60 -5.64 21.29
N GLY A 24 0.11 -4.81 22.21
CA GLY A 24 0.84 -3.61 22.65
C GLY A 24 1.04 -2.62 21.51
N ASN A 25 2.30 -2.37 21.14
CA ASN A 25 2.67 -1.50 20.01
C ASN A 25 2.92 -2.26 18.69
N LEU A 26 2.61 -3.57 18.66
CA LEU A 26 2.81 -4.42 17.49
C LEU A 26 1.49 -4.60 16.73
N THR A 27 1.58 -4.53 15.41
CA THR A 27 0.54 -4.98 14.49
C THR A 27 0.80 -6.45 14.18
N VAL A 28 -0.16 -7.32 14.46
CA VAL A 28 -0.03 -8.77 14.28
C VAL A 28 -0.98 -9.23 13.19
N HIS A 29 -0.45 -9.76 12.10
CA HIS A 29 -1.25 -10.36 11.03
C HIS A 29 -1.32 -11.87 11.20
N LEU A 30 -2.53 -12.40 11.10
CA LEU A 30 -2.84 -13.81 11.18
C LEU A 30 -3.06 -14.34 9.78
N HIS A 31 -2.38 -15.44 9.45
CA HIS A 31 -2.40 -16.05 8.12
C HIS A 31 -2.94 -17.47 8.24
N ASN A 32 -4.01 -17.74 7.47
CA ASN A 32 -4.52 -19.09 7.28
C ASN A 32 -3.84 -19.65 6.04
N ASP A 33 -2.86 -20.51 6.24
CA ASP A 33 -2.20 -21.20 5.14
C ASP A 33 -3.06 -22.43 4.78
N PRO A 34 -3.64 -22.47 3.56
CA PRO A 34 -4.59 -23.51 3.16
C PRO A 34 -3.96 -24.91 3.13
N ASP A 35 -2.63 -24.98 3.03
CA ASP A 35 -1.89 -26.23 2.97
C ASP A 35 -1.47 -26.74 4.37
N THR A 36 -1.76 -25.99 5.43
CA THR A 36 -1.47 -26.40 6.82
C THR A 36 -2.60 -27.22 7.42
N PRO A 37 -2.29 -28.28 8.20
CA PRO A 37 -3.31 -29.01 8.97
C PRO A 37 -4.09 -28.07 9.90
N PRO A 38 -5.39 -28.31 10.15
CA PRO A 38 -6.19 -27.49 11.08
C PRO A 38 -5.63 -27.40 12.52
N SER A 39 -4.78 -28.36 12.90
CA SER A 39 -4.09 -28.40 14.19
C SER A 39 -2.80 -27.59 14.24
N ALA A 40 -2.28 -27.16 13.10
CA ALA A 40 -1.06 -26.36 13.05
C ALA A 40 -1.33 -24.96 13.63
N PRO A 41 -0.39 -24.39 14.41
CA PRO A 41 -0.55 -23.05 14.91
C PRO A 41 -0.65 -22.07 13.73
N GLN A 42 -1.71 -21.25 13.74
CA GLN A 42 -1.93 -20.22 12.75
C GLN A 42 -0.69 -19.33 12.63
N ARG A 43 -0.20 -19.13 11.40
CA ARG A 43 0.99 -18.34 11.14
C ARG A 43 0.75 -16.89 11.53
N ARG A 44 1.73 -16.27 12.19
CA ARG A 44 1.64 -14.89 12.66
C ARG A 44 2.83 -14.09 12.15
N GLU A 45 2.57 -12.86 11.73
CA GLU A 45 3.61 -11.88 11.41
C GLU A 45 3.45 -10.68 12.34
N ARG A 46 4.52 -10.31 13.04
CA ARG A 46 4.51 -9.18 13.97
C ARG A 46 5.29 -8.02 13.38
N TRP A 47 4.68 -6.84 13.41
CA TRP A 47 5.21 -5.64 12.78
C TRP A 47 5.26 -4.49 13.76
N LYS A 48 6.37 -3.75 13.75
CA LYS A 48 6.61 -2.61 14.63
C LYS A 48 6.78 -1.34 13.80
N LYS A 49 6.06 -0.27 14.16
CA LYS A 49 6.29 1.06 13.59
C LYS A 49 7.71 1.52 13.90
N VAL A 50 8.45 1.89 12.85
CA VAL A 50 9.79 2.47 12.95
C VAL A 50 9.68 3.99 12.97
N ARG A 51 9.16 4.59 11.90
CA ARG A 51 9.01 6.04 11.74
C ARG A 51 7.93 6.41 10.75
N THR A 52 7.51 7.66 10.76
CA THR A 52 6.65 8.24 9.71
C THR A 52 7.53 8.64 8.53
N ILE A 53 7.12 8.28 7.32
CA ILE A 53 7.86 8.52 6.06
C ILE A 53 7.11 9.43 5.08
N GLY A 54 5.83 9.69 5.35
CA GLY A 54 5.04 10.67 4.61
C GLY A 54 3.82 11.07 5.41
N GLN A 55 3.38 12.32 5.24
CA GLN A 55 2.20 12.84 5.93
C GLN A 55 1.42 13.75 4.98
N GLY A 56 0.11 13.50 4.89
CA GLY A 56 -0.85 14.34 4.19
C GLY A 56 -1.97 14.77 5.14
N GLY A 57 -2.87 15.65 4.66
CA GLY A 57 -3.93 16.20 5.51
C GLY A 57 -4.85 15.14 6.14
N GLN A 58 -5.10 14.03 5.43
CA GLN A 58 -5.98 12.95 5.89
C GLN A 58 -5.31 11.57 5.91
N SER A 59 -4.00 11.52 5.66
CA SER A 59 -3.24 10.29 5.54
C SER A 59 -1.85 10.38 6.19
N GLU A 60 -1.37 9.25 6.69
CA GLU A 60 -0.01 9.09 7.20
C GLU A 60 0.59 7.84 6.54
N VAL A 61 1.84 7.91 6.10
CA VAL A 61 2.60 6.74 5.64
C VAL A 61 3.69 6.46 6.66
N VAL A 62 3.72 5.23 7.18
CA VAL A 62 4.73 4.80 8.16
C VAL A 62 5.56 3.66 7.61
N LEU A 63 6.84 3.63 7.98
CA LEU A 63 7.70 2.47 7.81
C LEU A 63 7.48 1.53 9.00
N GLU A 64 7.24 0.26 8.72
CA GLU A 64 7.19 -0.81 9.72
C GLU A 64 8.25 -1.88 9.39
N THR A 65 8.81 -2.48 10.44
CA THR A 65 9.73 -3.62 10.31
C THR A 65 9.10 -4.87 10.92
N CYS A 66 9.38 -6.02 10.29
CA CYS A 66 8.95 -7.30 10.79
C CYS A 66 9.85 -7.72 11.95
N VAL A 67 9.27 -7.97 13.11
CA VAL A 67 10.01 -8.46 14.29
C VAL A 67 9.95 -9.98 14.42
N ASP A 68 8.97 -10.62 13.79
CA ASP A 68 8.77 -12.08 13.83
C ASP A 68 7.85 -12.55 12.69
N GLY A 69 8.12 -13.74 12.14
CA GLY A 69 7.28 -14.43 11.16
C GLY A 69 7.38 -13.97 9.69
N GLY A 70 8.24 -12.99 9.38
CA GLY A 70 8.40 -12.46 8.03
C GLY A 70 9.02 -13.47 7.06
N ARG A 71 8.36 -13.71 5.90
CA ARG A 71 8.86 -14.63 4.86
C ARG A 71 9.62 -13.93 3.73
N HIS A 72 9.18 -12.75 3.30
CA HIS A 72 9.70 -12.12 2.07
C HIS A 72 10.07 -10.64 2.25
N PHE A 73 9.34 -9.92 3.10
CA PHE A 73 9.57 -8.51 3.38
C PHE A 73 9.95 -8.36 4.85
N THR A 74 11.09 -7.71 5.12
CA THR A 74 11.51 -7.31 6.46
C THR A 74 11.08 -5.89 6.79
N GLU A 75 10.76 -5.10 5.76
CA GLU A 75 10.30 -3.72 5.85
C GLU A 75 9.10 -3.51 4.92
N ARG A 76 8.19 -2.63 5.34
CA ARG A 76 6.99 -2.29 4.57
C ARG A 76 6.54 -0.86 4.82
N ALA A 77 5.87 -0.28 3.82
CA ALA A 77 5.19 0.99 3.94
C ALA A 77 3.70 0.76 4.26
N VAL A 78 3.17 1.43 5.28
CA VAL A 78 1.76 1.36 5.64
C VAL A 78 1.12 2.74 5.51
N LYS A 79 0.25 2.91 4.51
CA LYS A 79 -0.56 4.12 4.34
C LYS A 79 -1.82 4.00 5.17
N LYS A 80 -2.00 4.93 6.10
CA LYS A 80 -3.13 5.05 7.02
C LYS A 80 -4.03 6.17 6.53
N ILE A 81 -5.29 5.88 6.25
CA ILE A 81 -6.27 6.85 5.76
C ILE A 81 -7.41 6.93 6.79
N ARG A 82 -7.79 8.14 7.20
CA ARG A 82 -8.95 8.31 8.10
C ARG A 82 -10.24 7.98 7.37
N LEU A 83 -11.07 7.12 7.96
CA LEU A 83 -12.40 6.80 7.48
C LEU A 83 -13.37 7.88 7.97
N GLN A 84 -13.88 8.68 7.04
CA GLN A 84 -15.00 9.60 7.26
C GLN A 84 -16.29 9.00 6.68
N ALA A 85 -17.46 9.38 7.19
CA ALA A 85 -18.75 8.81 6.78
C ALA A 85 -18.96 8.85 5.25
N ASP A 86 -18.53 9.93 4.59
CA ASP A 86 -18.69 10.14 3.15
C ASP A 86 -17.52 9.59 2.30
N SER A 87 -16.49 9.04 2.94
CA SER A 87 -15.26 8.60 2.25
C SER A 87 -15.36 7.21 1.65
N LYS A 88 -16.48 6.48 1.85
CA LYS A 88 -16.67 5.08 1.44
C LYS A 88 -16.26 4.79 0.00
N LYS A 89 -16.89 5.48 -0.94
CA LYS A 89 -16.62 5.30 -2.37
C LYS A 89 -15.17 5.62 -2.75
N ARG A 90 -14.54 6.59 -2.06
CA ARG A 90 -13.18 7.04 -2.36
C ARG A 90 -12.16 5.98 -2.00
N TYR A 91 -12.24 5.39 -0.81
CA TYR A 91 -11.26 4.38 -0.41
C TYR A 91 -11.50 3.02 -1.08
N GLU A 92 -12.74 2.64 -1.41
CA GLU A 92 -13.02 1.42 -2.19
C GLU A 92 -12.38 1.50 -3.59
N SER A 93 -12.49 2.66 -4.24
CA SER A 93 -11.86 2.90 -5.53
C SER A 93 -10.33 2.84 -5.44
N GLU A 94 -9.76 3.45 -4.39
CA GLU A 94 -8.30 3.47 -4.17
C GLU A 94 -7.76 2.07 -3.86
N LEU A 95 -8.46 1.32 -3.01
CA LEU A 95 -8.11 -0.04 -2.65
C LEU A 95 -8.22 -0.99 -3.85
N GLY A 96 -9.31 -0.86 -4.62
CA GLY A 96 -9.51 -1.63 -5.85
C GLY A 96 -8.40 -1.39 -6.87
N ALA A 97 -7.96 -0.15 -7.05
CA ALA A 97 -6.84 0.18 -7.93
C ALA A 97 -5.52 -0.46 -7.44
N ILE A 98 -5.19 -0.28 -6.17
CA ILE A 98 -3.93 -0.80 -5.59
C ILE A 98 -3.85 -2.32 -5.71
N VAL A 99 -4.92 -3.04 -5.37
CA VAL A 99 -4.96 -4.50 -5.48
C VAL A 99 -4.87 -4.95 -6.94
N LYS A 100 -5.60 -4.30 -7.86
CA LYS A 100 -5.59 -4.61 -9.29
C LYS A 100 -4.18 -4.45 -9.89
N PHE A 101 -3.52 -3.33 -9.61
CA PHE A 101 -2.20 -3.02 -10.17
C PHE A 101 -1.03 -3.66 -9.42
N SER A 102 -1.30 -4.33 -8.29
CA SER A 102 -0.30 -5.18 -7.61
C SER A 102 0.00 -6.49 -8.34
N HIS A 103 -0.79 -6.87 -9.35
CA HIS A 103 -0.60 -8.11 -10.09
C HIS A 103 0.74 -8.09 -10.86
N ASP A 104 1.44 -9.23 -10.96
CA ASP A 104 2.80 -9.31 -11.53
C ASP A 104 2.91 -8.74 -12.96
N ARG A 105 1.84 -8.84 -13.76
CA ARG A 105 1.74 -8.22 -15.10
C ARG A 105 1.97 -6.69 -15.12
N TYR A 106 1.78 -6.01 -13.99
CA TYR A 106 1.95 -4.56 -13.81
C TYR A 106 3.16 -4.21 -12.92
N SER A 107 3.87 -5.20 -12.37
CA SER A 107 4.98 -5.02 -11.43
C SER A 107 6.14 -4.16 -11.94
N LYS A 108 6.25 -4.00 -13.26
CA LYS A 108 7.22 -3.10 -13.89
C LYS A 108 6.98 -1.61 -13.57
N TYR A 109 5.73 -1.25 -13.26
CA TYR A 109 5.31 0.16 -13.14
C TYR A 109 4.64 0.48 -11.80
N PHE A 110 4.11 -0.54 -11.12
CA PHE A 110 3.32 -0.37 -9.91
C PHE A 110 3.91 -1.15 -8.76
N MET A 111 3.77 -0.57 -7.57
CA MET A 111 4.25 -1.18 -6.35
C MET A 111 3.36 -2.36 -5.94
N LYS A 112 3.96 -3.37 -5.32
CA LYS A 112 3.25 -4.52 -4.75
C LYS A 112 2.45 -4.11 -3.51
N SER A 113 1.17 -4.46 -3.51
CA SER A 113 0.31 -4.51 -2.34
C SER A 113 0.62 -5.78 -1.56
N LEU A 114 0.86 -5.64 -0.26
CA LEU A 114 1.03 -6.75 0.68
C LEU A 114 -0.26 -7.03 1.45
N GLY A 115 -1.35 -6.34 1.10
CA GLY A 115 -2.66 -6.48 1.70
C GLY A 115 -3.16 -5.19 2.35
N TRP A 116 -4.33 -5.28 2.98
CA TRP A 116 -4.96 -4.16 3.66
C TRP A 116 -5.73 -4.63 4.88
N PHE A 117 -5.97 -3.72 5.82
CA PHE A 117 -6.84 -3.96 6.96
C PHE A 117 -7.52 -2.67 7.38
N ALA A 118 -8.58 -2.77 8.17
CA ALA A 118 -9.31 -1.61 8.64
C ALA A 118 -9.61 -1.71 10.14
N SER A 119 -9.61 -0.55 10.78
CA SER A 119 -10.19 -0.33 12.09
C SER A 119 -11.52 0.43 11.93
N SER A 120 -12.20 0.72 13.03
CA SER A 120 -13.43 1.53 13.02
C SER A 120 -13.24 2.95 12.43
N THR A 121 -12.01 3.48 12.46
CA THR A 121 -11.75 4.89 12.10
C THR A 121 -10.69 5.07 11.01
N LYS A 122 -10.00 4.00 10.61
CA LYS A 122 -8.87 4.07 9.68
C LYS A 122 -8.79 2.85 8.78
N LEU A 123 -8.45 3.08 7.52
CA LEU A 123 -8.02 2.08 6.56
C LEU A 123 -6.49 2.07 6.50
N TYR A 124 -5.91 0.87 6.39
CA TYR A 124 -4.49 0.63 6.33
C TYR A 124 -4.18 -0.13 5.05
N MET A 125 -3.37 0.44 4.17
CA MET A 125 -2.86 -0.20 2.96
C MET A 125 -1.40 -0.54 3.16
N VAL A 126 -1.06 -1.81 3.05
CA VAL A 126 0.29 -2.34 3.27
C VAL A 126 0.94 -2.55 1.92
N MET A 127 2.12 -1.98 1.72
CA MET A 127 2.84 -1.98 0.44
C MET A 127 4.31 -2.28 0.66
N GLU A 128 4.99 -2.70 -0.40
CA GLU A 128 6.45 -2.79 -0.39
C GLU A 128 7.09 -1.43 -0.09
N TYR A 129 8.26 -1.45 0.56
CA TYR A 129 9.01 -0.25 0.91
C TYR A 129 10.17 -0.03 -0.07
N PHE A 130 10.31 1.20 -0.57
CA PHE A 130 11.43 1.62 -1.41
C PHE A 130 12.41 2.48 -0.63
N PRO A 131 13.59 1.96 -0.24
CA PRO A 131 14.57 2.69 0.56
C PRO A 131 15.21 3.87 -0.19
N ALA A 132 15.19 3.85 -1.52
CA ALA A 132 15.70 4.93 -2.37
C ALA A 132 14.88 6.24 -2.25
N GLY A 133 13.67 6.17 -1.68
CA GLY A 133 12.77 7.32 -1.54
C GLY A 133 12.01 7.63 -2.81
N ASP A 134 11.44 8.84 -2.87
CA ASP A 134 10.66 9.31 -4.01
C ASP A 134 11.47 10.13 -5.03
N LEU A 135 10.92 10.26 -6.23
CA LEU A 135 11.54 10.99 -7.33
C LEU A 135 11.75 12.47 -7.01
N HIS A 136 10.87 13.11 -6.23
CA HIS A 136 11.01 14.52 -5.87
C HIS A 136 12.26 14.73 -5.01
N SER A 137 12.42 13.90 -3.98
CA SER A 137 13.59 13.86 -3.11
C SER A 137 14.87 13.57 -3.91
N TYR A 138 14.79 12.68 -4.90
CA TYR A 138 15.93 12.37 -5.78
C TYR A 138 16.32 13.59 -6.64
N VAL A 139 15.37 14.22 -7.33
CA VAL A 139 15.60 15.41 -8.16
C VAL A 139 16.13 16.57 -7.33
N GLY A 140 15.57 16.80 -6.14
CA GLY A 140 16.01 17.85 -5.23
C GLY A 140 17.47 17.68 -4.78
N LYS A 141 17.89 16.45 -4.51
CA LYS A 141 19.29 16.13 -4.13
C LYS A 141 20.28 16.32 -5.28
N HIS A 142 19.87 16.04 -6.51
CA HIS A 142 20.75 16.08 -7.69
C HIS A 142 20.65 17.38 -8.50
N GLN A 143 19.88 18.37 -8.02
CA GLN A 143 19.64 19.65 -8.68
C GLN A 143 19.10 19.51 -10.12
N GLY A 144 18.33 18.46 -10.37
CA GLY A 144 17.83 18.11 -11.70
C GLY A 144 18.15 16.68 -12.09
N LEU A 145 17.81 16.34 -13.33
CA LEU A 145 18.03 15.04 -13.94
C LEU A 145 18.61 15.24 -15.35
N PRO A 146 19.55 14.37 -15.77
CA PRO A 146 19.91 14.27 -17.19
C PRO A 146 18.69 14.05 -18.06
N GLU A 147 18.72 14.59 -19.29
CA GLU A 147 17.61 14.44 -20.24
C GLU A 147 17.27 12.97 -20.52
N GLU A 148 18.29 12.12 -20.57
CA GLU A 148 18.14 10.67 -20.74
C GLU A 148 17.31 10.03 -19.61
N ASP A 149 17.61 10.38 -18.36
CA ASP A 149 16.88 9.86 -17.19
C ASP A 149 15.44 10.41 -17.18
N CYS A 150 15.27 11.70 -17.48
CA CYS A 150 13.95 12.32 -17.65
C CYS A 150 13.11 11.58 -18.68
N ARG A 151 13.70 11.23 -19.83
CA ARG A 151 13.03 10.49 -20.90
C ARG A 151 12.61 9.11 -20.41
N GLN A 152 13.51 8.37 -19.77
CA GLN A 152 13.23 7.02 -19.27
C GLN A 152 12.11 7.02 -18.22
N ILE A 153 12.18 7.91 -17.23
CA ILE A 153 11.18 8.06 -16.18
C ILE A 153 9.83 8.45 -16.78
N THR A 154 9.82 9.42 -17.72
CA THR A 154 8.60 9.86 -18.40
C THR A 154 7.97 8.72 -19.21
N CYS A 155 8.77 7.94 -19.94
CA CYS A 155 8.27 6.77 -20.66
C CYS A 155 7.64 5.72 -19.73
N GLN A 156 8.26 5.47 -18.56
CA GLN A 156 7.69 4.56 -17.56
C GLN A 156 6.38 5.09 -16.99
N LEU A 157 6.31 6.37 -16.64
CA LEU A 157 5.09 7.02 -16.14
C LEU A 157 3.96 6.96 -17.16
N LEU A 158 4.23 7.30 -18.43
CA LEU A 158 3.24 7.23 -19.51
C LEU A 158 2.76 5.80 -19.74
N SER A 159 3.65 4.81 -19.66
CA SER A 159 3.29 3.39 -19.78
C SER A 159 2.39 2.96 -18.61
N ALA A 160 2.68 3.40 -17.39
CA ALA A 160 1.85 3.14 -16.22
C ALA A 160 0.45 3.74 -16.40
N ILE A 161 0.37 5.01 -16.81
CA ILE A 161 -0.90 5.72 -17.05
C ILE A 161 -1.72 5.03 -18.14
N ALA A 162 -1.10 4.65 -19.26
CA ALA A 162 -1.76 3.93 -20.33
C ALA A 162 -2.35 2.61 -19.82
N ALA A 163 -1.59 1.84 -19.04
CA ALA A 163 -2.07 0.61 -18.43
C ALA A 163 -3.27 0.85 -17.49
N MET A 164 -3.27 1.93 -16.70
CA MET A 164 -4.43 2.29 -15.86
C MET A 164 -5.66 2.59 -16.70
N HIS A 165 -5.49 3.41 -17.75
CA HIS A 165 -6.59 3.83 -18.61
C HIS A 165 -7.21 2.64 -19.36
N THR A 166 -6.40 1.69 -19.82
CA THR A 166 -6.90 0.45 -20.46
C THR A 166 -7.79 -0.37 -19.52
N GLU A 167 -7.52 -0.34 -18.22
CA GLU A 167 -8.33 -1.04 -17.21
C GLU A 167 -9.46 -0.17 -16.63
N GLY A 168 -9.71 1.02 -17.19
CA GLY A 168 -10.79 1.92 -16.77
C GLY A 168 -10.50 2.74 -15.51
N PHE A 169 -9.24 2.77 -15.05
CA PHE A 169 -8.82 3.55 -13.89
C PHE A 169 -8.17 4.86 -14.32
N ALA A 170 -8.55 5.96 -13.67
CA ALA A 170 -7.83 7.22 -13.75
C ALA A 170 -7.14 7.47 -12.40
N HIS A 171 -5.85 7.82 -12.40
CA HIS A 171 -5.10 8.08 -11.16
C HIS A 171 -5.61 9.32 -10.41
N ARG A 172 -6.11 10.34 -11.12
CA ARG A 172 -6.75 11.57 -10.59
C ARG A 172 -5.89 12.46 -9.69
N ASP A 173 -4.63 12.13 -9.44
CA ASP A 173 -3.68 12.96 -8.67
C ASP A 173 -2.21 12.66 -9.07
N ILE A 174 -1.91 12.74 -10.36
CA ILE A 174 -0.52 12.61 -10.84
C ILE A 174 0.14 13.98 -10.72
N LYS A 175 0.88 14.17 -9.63
CA LYS A 175 1.78 15.30 -9.42
C LYS A 175 2.95 14.87 -8.53
N PRO A 176 4.17 15.42 -8.71
CA PRO A 176 5.19 15.31 -7.67
C PRO A 176 4.61 15.92 -6.38
N GLN A 177 4.77 15.24 -5.24
CA GLN A 177 4.32 15.82 -3.97
C GLN A 177 5.04 17.16 -3.75
N PRO A 178 4.33 18.21 -3.28
CA PRO A 178 4.98 19.45 -2.90
C PRO A 178 5.94 19.21 -1.73
N PRO A 179 7.00 20.02 -1.59
CA PRO A 179 8.00 19.86 -0.54
C PRO A 179 7.33 19.85 0.84
N THR A 180 7.72 18.88 1.67
CA THR A 180 7.44 18.94 3.10
C THR A 180 8.40 19.97 3.70
N SER A 181 7.85 20.92 4.45
CA SER A 181 8.61 21.94 5.18
C SER A 181 9.16 21.38 6.48
#